data_AF-A0A946ZBU0-F1
#
_entry.id   AF-A0A946ZBU0-F1
#
_cell.length_a   1.000
_cell.length_b   1.000
_cell.length_c   1.000
_cell.angle_alpha   90.00
_cell.angle_beta   90.00
_cell.angle_gamma   90.00
#
_symmetry.space_group_name_H-M   'P 1'
#
loop_
_entity.id
_entity.type
_entity.pdbx_description
1 polymer ?
#
loop_
_entity_poly.entity_id
_entity_poly.type
_entity_poly.pdbx_seq_one_letter_code
_entity_poly.pdbx_strand_id
1 'polypeptide(L)'
;MRLLIAITISLFFLPVNLQSQRRKKKAPEPVIKIHDSVFHGLKWRNIGPFRGGRSVASSGVVKQPMTYYMGGTGSGIWKTTDDGITWKNVSDGFLNT
;
A
#
# COMPACT_ATOMS: atom_id res chain seq x y z
N MET A 1 -59.69 -31.29 -23.26
CA MET A 1 -58.43 -31.39 -24.03
C MET A 1 -57.52 -30.17 -23.88
N ARG A 2 -58.00 -28.93 -24.05
CA ARG A 2 -57.19 -27.70 -23.89
C ARG A 2 -56.62 -27.48 -22.47
N LEU A 3 -57.36 -27.85 -21.42
CA LEU A 3 -56.91 -27.72 -20.02
C LEU A 3 -55.77 -28.70 -19.67
N LEU A 4 -55.84 -29.94 -20.17
CA LEU A 4 -54.81 -30.96 -19.98
C LEU A 4 -53.49 -30.54 -20.64
N ILE A 5 -53.55 -30.00 -21.87
CA ILE A 5 -52.38 -29.49 -22.60
C ILE A 5 -51.72 -28.32 -21.86
N ALA A 6 -52.51 -27.42 -21.27
CA ALA A 6 -51.98 -26.29 -20.49
C ALA A 6 -51.23 -26.76 -19.22
N ILE A 7 -51.71 -27.81 -18.56
CA ILE A 7 -51.07 -28.40 -17.36
C ILE A 7 -49.76 -29.09 -17.74
N THR A 8 -49.72 -29.86 -18.83
CA THR A 8 -48.47 -30.50 -19.29
C THR A 8 -47.41 -29.49 -19.70
N ILE A 9 -47.80 -28.40 -20.36
CA ILE A 9 -46.88 -27.31 -20.70
C ILE A 9 -46.36 -26.63 -19.41
N SER A 10 -47.22 -26.35 -18.44
CA SER A 10 -46.81 -25.75 -17.16
C SER A 10 -45.80 -26.62 -16.40
N LEU A 11 -46.03 -27.94 -16.32
CA LEU A 11 -45.11 -28.89 -15.68
C LEU A 11 -43.75 -28.98 -16.38
N PHE A 12 -43.67 -28.76 -17.69
CA PHE A 12 -42.41 -28.81 -18.43
C PHE A 12 -41.54 -27.55 -18.25
N PHE A 13 -42.14 -26.39 -17.93
CA PHE A 13 -41.42 -25.12 -17.76
C PHE A 13 -40.94 -24.83 -16.32
N LEU A 14 -41.46 -25.56 -15.31
CA LEU A 14 -41.03 -25.44 -13.91
C LEU A 14 -39.56 -25.85 -13.61
N PRO A 15 -39.02 -26.97 -14.14
CA PRO A 15 -37.66 -27.40 -13.78
C PRO A 15 -36.53 -26.57 -14.42
N VAL A 16 -36.82 -25.85 -15.51
CA VAL A 16 -35.79 -25.07 -16.26
C VAL A 16 -35.30 -23.86 -15.45
N ASN A 17 -36.19 -23.25 -14.66
CA ASN A 17 -35.84 -22.13 -13.80
C ASN A 17 -35.02 -22.55 -12.57
N LEU A 18 -35.22 -23.78 -12.08
CA LEU A 18 -34.53 -24.29 -10.89
C LEU A 18 -33.03 -24.55 -11.15
N GLN A 19 -32.69 -25.00 -12.36
CA GLN A 19 -31.30 -25.21 -12.76
C GLN A 19 -30.59 -23.89 -13.10
N SER A 20 -31.29 -22.93 -13.74
CA SER A 20 -30.73 -21.63 -14.12
C SER A 20 -30.43 -20.72 -12.91
N GLN A 21 -31.22 -20.85 -11.83
CA GLN A 21 -31.00 -20.10 -10.59
C GLN A 21 -29.98 -20.72 -9.63
N ARG A 22 -29.32 -21.83 -9.98
CA ARG A 22 -28.16 -22.33 -9.22
C ARG A 22 -26.97 -21.39 -9.42
N ARG A 23 -26.98 -20.26 -8.71
CA ARG A 23 -25.82 -19.39 -8.57
C ARG A 23 -24.69 -20.24 -7.99
N LYS A 24 -23.60 -20.44 -8.73
CA LYS A 24 -22.38 -21.04 -8.19
C LYS A 24 -22.03 -20.24 -6.94
N LYS A 25 -22.12 -20.86 -5.75
CA LYS A 25 -21.59 -20.24 -4.53
C LYS A 25 -20.10 -20.04 -4.77
N LYS A 26 -19.66 -18.77 -4.83
CA LYS A 26 -18.24 -18.45 -4.90
C LYS A 26 -17.60 -19.12 -3.68
N ALA A 27 -16.71 -20.08 -3.93
CA ALA A 27 -15.95 -20.68 -2.85
C ALA A 27 -15.24 -19.56 -2.08
N PRO A 28 -15.21 -19.58 -0.75
CA PRO A 28 -14.43 -18.61 -0.01
C PRO A 28 -12.99 -18.67 -0.52
N GLU A 29 -12.48 -17.52 -0.96
CA GLU A 29 -11.06 -17.42 -1.33
C GLU A 29 -10.23 -17.79 -0.09
N PRO A 30 -9.10 -18.49 -0.26
CA PRO A 30 -8.23 -18.80 0.85
C PRO A 30 -7.79 -17.48 1.51
N VAL A 31 -8.17 -17.29 2.77
CA VAL A 31 -7.74 -16.13 3.55
C VAL A 31 -6.26 -16.36 3.89
N ILE A 32 -5.38 -15.69 3.14
CA ILE A 32 -3.95 -15.69 3.44
C ILE A 32 -3.75 -14.87 4.71
N LYS A 33 -3.52 -15.54 5.84
CA LYS A 33 -3.10 -14.90 7.08
C LYS A 33 -1.62 -14.59 6.99
N ILE A 34 -1.29 -13.38 6.56
CA ILE A 34 0.09 -12.89 6.61
C ILE A 34 0.37 -12.47 8.06
N HIS A 35 1.30 -13.15 8.70
CA HIS A 35 1.78 -12.80 10.03
C HIS A 35 2.89 -11.75 9.89
N ASP A 36 2.80 -10.62 10.61
CA ASP A 36 3.84 -9.58 10.60
C ASP A 36 5.25 -10.12 10.89
N SER A 37 5.32 -11.24 11.62
CA SER A 37 6.56 -11.94 11.94
C SER A 37 7.41 -12.30 10.72
N VAL A 38 6.80 -12.52 9.56
CA VAL A 38 7.51 -12.84 8.31
C VAL A 38 8.30 -11.65 7.75
N PHE A 39 8.01 -10.43 8.21
CA PHE A 39 8.63 -9.20 7.73
C PHE A 39 9.70 -8.63 8.67
N HIS A 40 9.92 -9.20 9.86
CA HIS A 40 10.92 -8.68 10.81
C HIS A 40 12.35 -8.60 10.25
N GLY A 41 12.69 -9.44 9.27
CA GLY A 41 13.99 -9.41 8.60
C GLY A 41 14.12 -8.35 7.51
N LEU A 42 13.02 -7.71 7.11
CA LEU A 42 13.02 -6.71 6.05
C LEU A 42 13.50 -5.36 6.57
N LYS A 43 14.41 -4.74 5.83
CA LYS A 43 14.88 -3.39 6.09
C LYS A 43 14.36 -2.46 5.01
N TRP A 44 13.75 -1.36 5.44
CA TRP A 44 13.47 -0.26 4.53
C TRP A 44 14.77 0.27 3.95
N ARG A 45 14.78 0.47 2.63
CA ARG A 45 15.88 1.12 1.92
C ARG A 45 15.33 2.18 0.99
N ASN A 46 16.05 3.28 0.87
CA ASN A 46 15.75 4.29 -0.13
C ASN A 46 16.07 3.73 -1.54
N ILE A 47 15.17 3.96 -2.50
CA ILE A 47 15.34 3.56 -3.90
C ILE A 47 15.78 4.72 -4.81
N GLY A 48 16.02 5.90 -4.22
CA GLY A 48 16.30 7.14 -4.93
C GLY A 48 15.04 7.91 -5.36
N PRO A 49 15.22 9.11 -5.96
CA PRO A 49 16.50 9.77 -6.24
C PRO A 49 17.22 10.18 -4.94
N PHE A 50 18.53 9.93 -4.85
CA PHE A 50 19.33 10.19 -3.64
C PHE A 50 19.52 11.67 -3.31
N ARG A 51 19.13 12.53 -4.26
CA ARG A 51 19.18 14.00 -4.17
C ARG A 51 17.94 14.53 -4.85
N GLY A 52 17.12 15.29 -4.12
CA GLY A 52 15.88 15.84 -4.68
C GLY A 52 14.88 16.21 -3.60
N GLY A 53 13.71 16.70 -4.06
CA GLY A 53 12.67 17.22 -3.19
C GLY A 53 12.78 18.74 -2.97
N ARG A 54 11.82 19.29 -2.23
CA ARG A 54 11.75 20.73 -1.94
C ARG A 54 12.29 21.02 -0.55
N SER A 55 13.41 21.72 -0.48
CA SER A 55 13.94 22.27 0.76
C SER A 55 13.30 23.63 1.06
N VAL A 56 12.98 23.87 2.34
CA VAL A 56 12.42 25.15 2.84
C VAL A 56 13.33 25.85 3.84
N ALA A 57 14.36 25.16 4.33
CA ALA A 57 15.31 25.70 5.29
C ALA A 57 16.68 25.02 5.15
N SER A 58 17.75 25.77 5.39
CA SER A 58 19.11 25.25 5.49
C SER A 58 19.89 25.97 6.59
N SER A 59 20.84 25.27 7.21
CA SER A 59 21.71 25.83 8.23
C SER A 59 23.07 25.14 8.25
N GLY A 60 24.14 25.92 8.36
CA GLY A 60 25.50 25.41 8.58
C GLY A 60 25.87 25.41 10.07
N VAL A 61 26.88 24.62 10.44
CA VAL A 61 27.35 24.55 11.83
C VAL A 61 28.64 25.34 12.01
N VAL A 62 28.63 26.28 12.96
CA VAL A 62 29.81 27.08 13.32
C VAL A 62 30.97 26.17 13.72
N LYS A 63 32.17 26.44 13.20
CA LYS A 63 33.41 25.63 13.37
C LYS A 63 33.37 24.23 12.75
N GLN A 64 32.33 23.88 11.99
CA GLN A 64 32.24 22.60 11.28
C GLN A 64 31.91 22.85 9.80
N PRO A 65 32.90 23.25 8.99
CA PRO A 65 32.68 23.76 7.62
C PRO A 65 32.04 22.74 6.67
N MET A 66 32.10 21.44 6.97
CA MET A 66 31.51 20.39 6.14
C MET A 66 30.11 19.95 6.62
N THR A 67 29.61 20.53 7.72
CA THR A 67 28.38 20.09 8.38
C THR A 67 27.24 21.05 8.13
N TYR A 68 26.18 20.53 7.52
CA TYR A 68 24.98 21.28 7.17
C TYR A 68 23.73 20.46 7.46
N TYR A 69 22.64 21.18 7.73
CA TYR A 69 21.30 20.63 7.87
C TYR A 69 20.38 21.27 6.84
N MET A 70 19.41 20.48 6.35
CA MET A 70 18.30 20.99 5.55
C MET A 70 16.97 20.44 6.04
N GLY A 71 15.92 21.26 5.95
CA GLY A 71 14.54 20.87 6.21
C GLY A 71 13.77 20.70 4.90
N GLY A 72 13.22 19.52 4.67
CA GLY A 72 12.43 19.22 3.47
C GLY A 72 10.92 19.33 3.71
N THR A 73 10.17 19.67 2.67
CA THR A 73 8.69 19.65 2.74
C THR A 73 8.21 18.19 2.87
N GLY A 74 7.77 17.80 4.07
CA GLY A 74 7.24 16.46 4.32
C GLY A 74 8.28 15.33 4.32
N SER A 75 9.58 15.64 4.15
CA SER A 75 10.67 14.65 4.21
C SER A 75 11.53 14.75 5.47
N GLY A 76 11.18 15.63 6.42
CA GLY A 76 11.87 15.78 7.69
C GLY A 76 13.19 16.57 7.62
N ILE A 77 14.12 16.24 8.50
CA ILE A 77 15.42 16.93 8.65
C ILE A 77 16.53 16.02 8.18
N TRP A 78 17.43 16.58 7.39
CA TRP A 78 18.57 15.87 6.81
C TRP A 78 19.88 16.56 7.20
N LYS A 79 20.93 15.76 7.40
CA LYS A 79 22.27 16.20 7.75
C LYS A 79 23.31 15.68 6.75
N THR A 80 24.26 16.54 6.39
CA THR A 80 25.51 16.17 5.72
C THR A 80 26.70 16.49 6.61
N THR A 81 27.80 15.76 6.42
CA THR A 81 29.12 16.03 7.03
C THR A 81 30.24 16.02 5.99
N ASP A 82 29.88 16.00 4.71
CA ASP A 82 30.75 15.83 3.55
C ASP A 82 30.41 16.87 2.47
N ASP A 83 30.14 18.11 2.89
CA ASP A 83 29.85 19.25 2.01
C ASP A 83 28.66 19.03 1.07
N GLY A 84 27.65 18.32 1.57
CA GLY A 84 26.43 18.05 0.83
C GLY A 84 26.58 16.98 -0.23
N ILE A 85 27.65 16.16 -0.23
CA ILE A 85 27.79 14.99 -1.11
C ILE A 85 26.78 13.90 -0.70
N THR A 86 26.66 13.59 0.58
CA THR A 86 25.67 12.65 1.13
C THR A 86 24.81 13.28 2.21
N TRP A 87 23.55 12.83 2.28
CA TRP A 87 22.57 13.31 3.25
C TRP A 87 21.98 12.14 4.02
N LYS A 88 21.93 12.26 5.35
CA LYS A 88 21.34 11.29 6.27
C LYS A 88 20.12 11.90 6.94
N ASN A 89 19.02 11.16 6.97
CA ASN A 89 17.84 11.54 7.74
C ASN A 89 18.19 11.51 9.24
N VAL A 90 17.82 12.57 9.97
CA VAL A 90 18.04 12.71 11.42
C VAL A 90 16.76 12.95 12.20
N SER A 91 15.60 12.89 11.53
CA SER A 91 14.28 13.11 12.14
C SER A 91 13.51 11.82 12.40
N ASP A 92 13.75 10.77 11.62
CA ASP A 92 13.00 9.51 11.73
C ASP A 92 13.26 8.86 13.10
N GLY A 93 12.19 8.59 13.84
CA GLY A 93 12.24 8.01 15.19
C GLY A 93 12.64 9.00 16.30
N PHE A 94 12.93 10.26 15.97
CA PHE A 94 13.28 11.29 16.95
C PHE A 94 12.21 12.36 17.13
N LEU A 95 11.41 12.64 16.09
CA LEU A 95 10.33 13.63 16.15
C LEU A 95 8.98 12.94 16.36
N ASN A 96 8.21 13.42 17.32
CA ASN A 96 6.80 13.04 17.50
C ASN A 96 5.94 14.04 16.73
N THR A 97 5.55 13.68 15.51
CA THR A 97 4.63 14.47 14.67
C THR A 97 3.33 13.72 14.48
#